data_AF-A0A1A8D568-F1
#
_entry.id   AF-A0A1A8D568-F1
#
_cell.length_a   1.000
_cell.length_b   1.000
_cell.length_c   1.000
_cell.angle_alpha   90.00
_cell.angle_beta   90.00
_cell.angle_gamma   90.00
#
_symmetry.space_group_name_H-M   'P 1'
#
loop_
_entity.id
_entity.type
_entity.pdbx_description
1 polymer ?
#
loop_
_entity_poly.entity_id
_entity_poly.type
_entity_poly.pdbx_seq_one_letter_code
_entity_poly.pdbx_strand_id
1 'polypeptide(L)'
;LSFSAGIRKNVIVRKVEDLLSGLYTSYHKSGLKRASLKDHFRELHLKPLMPTRIGGTRWLPHLFNALDHFLRGYVGFVHHLEEKLC
;
A
#
# COMPACT_ATOMS: atom_id res chain seq x y z
N LEU A 1 23.05 1.40 -18.22
CA LEU A 1 21.76 0.86 -17.72
C LEU A 1 21.71 1.07 -16.22
N SER A 2 20.69 1.75 -15.69
CA SER A 2 20.51 1.85 -14.22
C SER A 2 19.87 0.58 -13.67
N PHE A 3 20.23 0.18 -12.45
CA PHE A 3 19.63 -0.97 -11.76
C PHE A 3 18.10 -0.89 -11.73
N SER A 4 17.55 0.31 -11.48
CA SER A 4 16.10 0.57 -11.47
C SER A 4 15.43 0.27 -12.82
N ALA A 5 16.08 0.60 -13.94
CA ALA A 5 15.55 0.31 -15.27
C ALA A 5 15.59 -1.19 -15.60
N GLY A 6 16.58 -1.92 -15.07
CA GLY A 6 16.66 -3.37 -15.20
C GLY A 6 15.57 -4.08 -14.40
N ILE A 7 15.44 -3.77 -13.10
CA ILE A 7 14.53 -4.47 -12.20
C ILE A 7 13.06 -4.21 -12.53
N ARG A 8 12.71 -3.02 -13.04
CA ARG A 8 11.33 -2.71 -13.47
C ARG A 8 10.86 -3.48 -14.71
N LYS A 9 11.76 -4.15 -15.43
CA LYS A 9 11.35 -5.10 -16.49
C LYS A 9 10.78 -6.39 -15.91
N ASN A 10 11.10 -6.70 -14.66
CA ASN A 10 10.56 -7.87 -13.98
C ASN A 10 9.05 -7.71 -13.76
N VAL A 11 8.28 -8.72 -14.15
CA VAL A 11 6.81 -8.70 -14.07
C VAL A 11 6.30 -8.63 -12.63
N ILE A 12 6.99 -9.27 -11.69
CA ILE A 12 6.58 -9.29 -10.27
C ILE A 12 6.74 -7.89 -9.69
N VAL A 13 7.85 -7.21 -9.98
CA VAL A 13 8.09 -5.84 -9.51
C VAL A 13 6.98 -4.91 -9.98
N ARG A 14 6.59 -4.99 -11.26
CA ARG A 14 5.47 -4.19 -11.80
C ARG A 14 4.14 -4.50 -11.12
N LYS A 15 3.81 -5.78 -10.91
CA LYS A 15 2.59 -6.17 -10.19
C LYS A 15 2.56 -5.62 -8.75
N VAL A 16 3.70 -5.64 -8.07
CA VAL A 16 3.84 -5.07 -6.73
C VAL A 16 3.67 -3.55 -6.77
N GLU A 17 4.29 -2.86 -7.73
CA GLU A 17 4.11 -1.41 -7.91
C GLU A 17 2.64 -1.04 -8.19
N ASP A 18 1.96 -1.79 -9.05
CA ASP A 18 0.56 -1.59 -9.40
C ASP A 18 -0.35 -1.78 -8.19
N LEU A 19 -0.12 -2.85 -7.41
CA LEU A 19 -0.85 -3.12 -6.17
C LEU A 19 -0.69 -1.98 -5.15
N LEU A 20 0.55 -1.58 -4.86
CA LEU A 20 0.84 -0.55 -3.86
C LEU A 20 0.34 0.83 -4.32
N SER A 21 0.44 1.14 -5.62
CA SER A 21 -0.09 2.38 -6.19
C SER A 21 -1.61 2.42 -6.18
N GLY A 22 -2.26 1.29 -6.49
CA GLY A 22 -3.71 1.13 -6.44
C GLY A 22 -4.25 1.31 -5.02
N LEU A 23 -3.62 0.65 -4.04
CA LEU A 23 -3.93 0.84 -2.62
C LEU A 23 -3.76 2.29 -2.20
N TYR A 24 -2.60 2.90 -2.48
CA TYR A 24 -2.36 4.31 -2.16
C TYR A 24 -3.43 5.21 -2.76
N THR A 25 -3.73 5.07 -4.04
CA THR A 25 -4.73 5.90 -4.73
C THR A 25 -6.12 5.75 -4.12
N SER A 26 -6.51 4.52 -3.80
CA SER A 26 -7.81 4.16 -3.22
C SER A 26 -8.05 4.82 -1.85
N TYR A 27 -7.05 4.81 -0.96
CA TYR A 27 -7.16 5.39 0.38
C TYR A 27 -6.76 6.87 0.44
N HIS A 28 -5.93 7.36 -0.48
CA HIS A 28 -5.53 8.77 -0.53
C HIS A 28 -6.67 9.66 -1.06
N LYS A 29 -7.43 9.17 -2.06
CA LYS A 29 -8.52 9.95 -2.68
C LYS A 29 -9.81 10.00 -1.87
N SER A 30 -9.98 9.16 -0.85
CA SER A 30 -11.20 9.09 -0.05
C SER A 30 -10.91 9.21 1.44
N GLY A 31 -11.28 10.35 2.02
CA GLY A 31 -11.19 10.58 3.47
C GLY A 31 -12.03 9.58 4.27
N LEU A 32 -13.19 9.17 3.74
CA LEU A 32 -14.07 8.18 4.35
C LEU A 32 -13.40 6.80 4.42
N LYS A 33 -12.85 6.29 3.30
CA LYS A 33 -12.12 5.01 3.29
C LYS A 33 -10.92 5.03 4.24
N ARG A 34 -10.26 6.19 4.35
CA ARG A 34 -9.12 6.37 5.25
C ARG A 34 -9.52 6.35 6.73
N ALA A 35 -10.64 6.99 7.08
CA ALA A 35 -11.17 6.96 8.44
C ALA A 35 -11.61 5.55 8.82
N SER A 36 -12.44 4.91 7.98
CA SER A 36 -12.91 3.53 8.16
C SER A 36 -11.76 2.54 8.33
N LEU A 37 -10.70 2.66 7.51
CA LEU A 37 -9.51 1.82 7.67
C LEU A 37 -8.85 2.01 9.04
N LYS A 38 -8.73 3.24 9.54
CA LYS A 38 -8.14 3.46 10.87
C LYS A 38 -8.99 2.82 11.97
N ASP A 39 -10.31 2.85 11.83
CA ASP A 39 -11.22 2.27 12.81
C ASP A 39 -11.11 0.74 12.82
N HIS A 40 -11.03 0.09 11.66
CA HIS A 40 -10.77 -1.36 11.59
C HIS A 40 -9.43 -1.75 12.19
N PHE A 41 -8.37 -0.96 11.96
CA PHE A 41 -7.09 -1.22 12.61
C PHE A 41 -7.20 -1.14 14.14
N ARG A 42 -8.02 -0.22 14.67
CA ARG A 42 -8.25 -0.08 16.13
C ARG A 42 -9.06 -1.25 16.68
N GLU A 43 -10.07 -1.72 15.95
CA GLU A 43 -10.87 -2.90 16.31
C GLU A 43 -10.01 -4.16 16.41
N LEU A 44 -9.04 -4.30 15.51
CA LEU A 44 -8.05 -5.39 15.54
C LEU A 44 -6.93 -5.18 16.57
N HIS A 45 -7.00 -4.12 17.39
CA HIS A 45 -5.93 -3.70 18.32
C HIS A 45 -4.56 -3.51 17.66
N LEU A 46 -4.54 -3.15 16.38
CA LEU A 46 -3.33 -2.88 15.60
C LEU A 46 -3.05 -1.38 15.53
N LYS A 47 -1.77 -1.01 15.40
CA LYS A 47 -1.38 0.37 15.10
C LYS A 47 -1.87 0.72 13.68
N PRO A 48 -2.65 1.80 13.47
CA PRO A 48 -3.11 2.19 12.14
C PRO A 48 -1.95 2.48 11.19
N LEU A 49 -1.92 1.75 10.08
CA LEU A 49 -0.94 1.94 8.99
C LEU A 49 -1.67 2.33 7.71
N MET A 50 -1.15 3.33 7.01
CA MET A 50 -1.74 3.83 5.75
C MET A 50 -0.84 3.45 4.59
N PRO A 51 -1.39 3.15 3.40
CA PRO A 51 -0.57 2.97 2.21
C PRO A 51 0.16 4.27 1.89
N THR A 52 1.38 4.18 1.39
CA THR A 52 2.22 5.35 1.07
C THR A 52 2.55 5.40 -0.41
N ARG A 53 2.89 6.60 -0.89
CA ARG A 53 3.18 6.85 -2.30
C ARG A 53 4.52 6.21 -2.69
N ILE A 54 4.57 5.49 -3.82
CA ILE A 54 5.81 4.90 -4.38
C ILE A 54 6.54 5.77 -5.42
N GLY A 55 5.93 6.86 -5.86
CA GLY A 55 6.45 7.73 -6.93
C GLY A 55 7.45 8.80 -6.47
N GLY A 56 8.17 9.39 -7.42
CA GLY A 56 9.11 10.50 -7.20
C GLY A 56 10.56 10.19 -7.58
N THR A 57 11.46 11.16 -7.39
CA THR A 57 12.88 11.08 -7.74
C THR A 57 13.64 9.99 -6.96
N ARG A 58 13.13 9.59 -5.79
CA ARG A 58 13.69 8.53 -4.93
C ARG A 58 12.80 7.29 -4.88
N TRP A 59 12.53 6.72 -6.05
CA TRP A 59 11.60 5.60 -6.18
C TRP A 59 11.90 4.41 -5.26
N LEU A 60 13.15 3.95 -5.18
CA LEU A 60 13.48 2.72 -4.45
C LEU A 60 13.20 2.84 -2.94
N PRO A 61 13.61 3.91 -2.24
CA PRO A 61 13.18 4.17 -0.86
C PRO A 61 11.65 4.24 -0.69
N HIS A 62 10.95 4.88 -1.63
CA HIS A 62 9.48 4.98 -1.56
C HIS A 62 8.79 3.62 -1.75
N LEU A 63 9.32 2.76 -2.63
CA LEU A 63 8.85 1.39 -2.79
C LEU A 63 9.02 0.60 -1.50
N PHE A 64 10.21 0.64 -0.88
CA PHE A 64 10.45 -0.08 0.37
C PHE A 64 9.57 0.42 1.51
N ASN A 65 9.36 1.74 1.62
CA ASN A 65 8.45 2.29 2.63
C ASN A 65 6.99 1.86 2.40
N ALA A 66 6.53 1.79 1.15
CA ALA A 66 5.19 1.31 0.85
C ALA A 66 5.04 -0.19 1.14
N LEU A 67 6.07 -0.98 0.84
CA LEU A 67 6.14 -2.40 1.20
C LEU A 67 6.11 -2.62 2.71
N ASP A 68 6.90 -1.86 3.48
CA ASP A 68 6.91 -1.96 4.94
C ASP A 68 5.52 -1.71 5.53
N HIS A 69 4.86 -0.63 5.10
CA HIS A 69 3.49 -0.32 5.53
C HIS A 69 2.51 -1.43 5.12
N PHE A 70 2.58 -1.90 3.88
CA PHE A 70 1.69 -2.94 3.36
C PHE A 70 1.84 -4.25 4.14
N LEU A 71 3.07 -4.74 4.32
CA LEU A 71 3.34 -6.02 4.99
C LEU A 71 2.98 -5.98 6.47
N ARG A 72 3.35 -4.91 7.18
CA ARG A 72 3.01 -4.75 8.60
C ARG A 72 1.51 -4.54 8.83
N GLY A 73 0.84 -3.92 7.86
CA GLY A 73 -0.59 -3.67 7.90
C GLY A 73 -1.44 -4.72 7.20
N TYR A 74 -0.85 -5.82 6.72
CA TYR A 74 -1.50 -6.76 5.79
C TYR A 74 -2.85 -7.24 6.30
N VAL A 75 -2.89 -7.68 7.56
CA VAL A 75 -4.13 -8.15 8.22
C VAL A 75 -5.22 -7.06 8.20
N GLY A 76 -4.89 -5.82 8.59
CA GLY A 76 -5.85 -4.72 8.59
C GLY A 76 -6.30 -4.29 7.18
N PHE A 77 -5.41 -4.35 6.20
CA PHE A 77 -5.77 -4.06 4.80
C PHE A 77 -6.69 -5.12 4.21
N VAL A 78 -6.39 -6.40 4.40
CA VAL A 78 -7.20 -7.51 3.88
C VAL A 78 -8.57 -7.50 4.55
N HIS A 79 -8.62 -7.40 5.88
CA HIS A 79 -9.88 -7.34 6.62
C HIS A 79 -10.81 -6.23 6.11
N HIS A 80 -10.30 -5.00 5.96
CA HIS A 80 -11.09 -3.88 5.45
C HIS A 80 -11.47 -4.04 3.97
N LEU A 81 -10.67 -4.73 3.15
CA LEU A 81 -11.01 -4.96 1.75
C LEU A 81 -12.06 -6.06 1.59
N GLU A 82 -11.99 -7.13 2.38
CA GLU A 82 -12.94 -8.24 2.36
C GLU A 82 -14.32 -7.83 2.87
N GLU A 83 -14.39 -7.00 3.92
CA GLU A 83 -15.67 -6.46 4.41
C GLU A 83 -16.40 -5.61 3.36
N LYS A 84 -15.67 -4.98 2.44
CA LYS A 84 -16.28 -4.18 1.36
C LYS A 84 -16.69 -4.99 0.13
N LEU A 85 -16.37 -6.28 0.08
CA LEU A 85 -16.69 -7.19 -1.03
C LEU A 85 -17.86 -8.13 -0.71
N CYS A 86 -18.25 -8.25 0.56
CA CYS A 86 -19.51 -8.82 1.02
C CYS A 86 -20.58 -7.73 1.21
#